data_AF-A0A9W8N8Q1-F1
#
_entry.id   AF-A0A9W8N8Q1-F1
#
_cell.length_a   1.000
_cell.length_b   1.000
_cell.length_c   1.000
_cell.angle_alpha   90.00
_cell.angle_beta   90.00
_cell.angle_gamma   90.00
#
_symmetry.space_group_name_H-M   'P 1'
#
loop_
_entity.id
_entity.type
_entity.pdbx_description
1 polymer ?
#
loop_
_entity_poly.entity_id
_entity_poly.type
_entity_poly.pdbx_seq_one_letter_code
_entity_poly.pdbx_strand_id
1 'polypeptide(L)'
;MDIINDFMTTYHRENDDWNQLKNAAITICTAVLKEAGVAGNVTGRVKTDESLVKKLQKRGSVKAYNDHESIMKDQLDFVGLRIAVYFPDQKECVIRTLKDKFLYQSMRPFERD
;
A
#
# COMPACT_ATOMS: atom_id res chain seq x y z
N MET A 1 26.65 -10.33 1.60
CA MET A 1 25.51 -10.12 2.52
C MET A 1 24.27 -10.12 1.67
N ASP A 2 23.25 -10.90 2.01
CA ASP A 2 22.01 -10.94 1.22
C ASP A 2 21.24 -9.63 1.43
N ILE A 3 21.10 -8.84 0.37
CA ILE A 3 20.43 -7.54 0.38
C ILE A 3 18.99 -7.62 0.86
N ILE A 4 18.32 -8.76 0.62
CA ILE A 4 16.95 -9.00 1.09
C ILE A 4 16.96 -9.12 2.62
N ASN A 5 17.90 -9.87 3.19
CA ASN A 5 17.97 -10.03 4.64
C ASN A 5 18.29 -8.71 5.35
N ASP A 6 19.22 -7.93 4.80
CA ASP A 6 19.58 -6.60 5.32
C ASP A 6 18.39 -5.62 5.27
N PHE A 7 17.66 -5.61 4.16
CA PHE A 7 16.43 -4.84 4.04
C PHE A 7 15.37 -5.28 5.06
N MET A 8 15.20 -6.59 5.26
CA MET A 8 14.22 -7.13 6.18
C MET A 8 14.52 -6.80 7.65
N THR A 9 15.80 -6.76 8.04
CA THR A 9 16.20 -6.28 9.37
C THR A 9 15.80 -4.82 9.59
N THR A 10 16.00 -3.98 8.58
CA THR A 10 15.61 -2.57 8.63
C THR A 10 14.09 -2.41 8.67
N TYR A 11 13.38 -3.11 7.78
CA TYR A 11 11.92 -3.10 7.72
C TYR A 11 11.27 -3.53 9.04
N HIS A 12 11.78 -4.60 9.66
CA HIS A 12 11.30 -5.09 10.95
C HIS A 12 11.47 -4.04 12.05
N ARG A 13 12.64 -3.39 12.11
CA ARG A 13 12.94 -2.33 13.08
C ARG A 13 12.02 -1.11 12.92
N GLU A 14 11.65 -0.79 11.68
CA GLU A 14 10.81 0.36 11.33
C GLU A 14 9.30 0.04 11.35
N ASN A 15 8.89 -1.10 11.91
CA ASN A 15 7.48 -1.52 11.90
C ASN A 15 6.52 -0.49 12.53
N ASP A 16 6.98 0.26 13.54
CA ASP A 16 6.18 1.33 14.15
C ASP A 16 5.97 2.50 13.19
N ASP A 17 6.98 2.87 12.41
CA ASP A 17 6.89 3.93 11.40
C ASP A 17 5.94 3.53 10.27
N TRP A 18 6.00 2.28 9.83
CA TRP A 18 5.03 1.72 8.87
C TRP A 18 3.59 1.75 9.40
N ASN A 19 3.40 1.50 10.70
CA ASN A 19 2.08 1.58 11.33
C ASN A 19 1.59 3.02 11.46
N GLN A 20 2.47 3.97 11.77
CA GLN A 20 2.15 5.40 11.76
C GLN A 20 1.76 5.87 10.36
N LEU A 21 2.51 5.48 9.33
CA LEU A 21 2.18 5.78 7.93
C LEU A 21 0.80 5.22 7.54
N LYS A 22 0.52 3.96 7.90
CA LYS A 22 -0.80 3.34 7.71
C LYS A 22 -1.90 4.15 8.37
N ASN A 23 -1.73 4.55 9.63
CA ASN A 23 -2.75 5.31 10.37
C ASN A 23 -2.98 6.70 9.77
N ALA A 24 -1.91 7.39 9.35
CA ALA A 24 -2.02 8.67 8.66
C ALA A 24 -2.79 8.53 7.34
N ALA A 25 -2.48 7.51 6.54
CA ALA A 25 -3.16 7.25 5.28
C ALA A 25 -4.64 6.88 5.49
N ILE A 26 -4.99 6.12 6.54
CA ILE A 26 -6.39 5.86 6.93
C ILE A 26 -7.10 7.17 7.24
N THR A 27 -6.50 8.05 8.04
CA THR A 27 -7.08 9.35 8.41
C THR A 27 -7.36 10.20 7.18
N ILE A 28 -6.39 10.30 6.25
CA ILE A 28 -6.53 11.05 5.00
C ILE A 28 -7.69 10.48 4.16
N CYS A 29 -7.70 9.17 3.92
CA CYS A 29 -8.76 8.55 3.11
C CYS A 29 -10.14 8.66 3.78
N THR A 30 -10.22 8.59 5.11
CA THR A 30 -11.47 8.78 5.85
C THR A 30 -11.99 10.21 5.70
N ALA A 31 -11.10 11.21 5.76
CA ALA A 31 -11.47 12.60 5.49
C ALA A 31 -11.96 12.79 4.05
N VAL A 32 -11.30 12.15 3.07
CA VAL A 32 -11.73 12.16 1.66
C VAL A 32 -13.15 11.65 1.49
N LEU A 33 -13.51 10.52 2.11
CA LEU A 33 -14.87 10.00 2.04
C LEU A 33 -15.88 10.97 2.64
N LYS A 34 -15.54 11.56 3.79
CA LYS A 34 -16.39 12.52 4.49
C LYS A 34 -16.61 13.80 3.68
N GLU A 35 -15.54 14.37 3.12
CA GLU A 35 -15.58 15.56 2.25
C GLU A 35 -16.44 15.31 0.99
N ALA A 36 -16.38 14.10 0.44
CA ALA A 36 -17.15 13.70 -0.73
C ALA A 36 -18.60 13.30 -0.42
N GLY A 37 -19.02 13.30 0.85
CA GLY A 37 -20.36 12.83 1.26
C GLY A 37 -20.59 11.33 1.02
N VAL A 38 -19.52 10.53 0.96
CA VAL A 38 -19.57 9.10 0.66
C VAL A 38 -19.61 8.30 1.96
N ALA A 39 -20.64 7.45 2.11
CA ALA A 39 -20.71 6.49 3.19
C ALA A 39 -19.79 5.30 2.90
N GLY A 40 -18.83 5.06 3.80
CA GLY A 40 -17.87 3.98 3.65
C GLY A 40 -16.93 3.86 4.84
N ASN A 41 -16.08 2.84 4.79
CA ASN A 41 -15.09 2.57 5.82
C ASN A 41 -13.70 2.35 5.21
N VAL A 42 -12.69 2.87 5.90
CA VAL A 42 -11.29 2.72 5.52
C VAL A 42 -10.59 1.85 6.55
N THR A 43 -9.93 0.80 6.09
CA THR A 43 -9.07 -0.05 6.91
C THR A 43 -7.70 -0.14 6.27
N GLY A 44 -6.65 -0.39 7.06
CA GLY A 44 -5.30 -0.50 6.56
C GLY A 44 -4.57 -1.69 7.18
N ARG A 45 -3.54 -2.17 6.48
CA ARG A 45 -2.64 -3.23 6.93
C ARG A 45 -1.21 -2.89 6.53
N VAL A 46 -0.29 -3.03 7.48
CA VAL A 46 1.15 -3.15 7.19
C VAL A 46 1.44 -4.62 6.81
N LYS A 47 2.26 -4.82 5.81
CA LYS A 47 2.65 -6.15 5.37
C LYS A 47 3.49 -6.83 6.44
N THR A 48 3.26 -8.13 6.65
CA THR A 48 4.02 -8.90 7.63
C THR A 48 5.37 -9.31 7.05
N ASP A 49 6.37 -9.45 7.92
CA ASP A 49 7.73 -9.81 7.53
C ASP A 49 7.75 -11.10 6.69
N GLU A 50 7.04 -12.12 7.16
CA GLU A 50 6.90 -13.41 6.48
C GLU A 50 6.36 -13.28 5.04
N SER A 51 5.36 -12.42 4.84
CA SER A 51 4.74 -12.20 3.54
C SER A 51 5.65 -11.38 2.62
N LEU A 52 6.40 -10.45 3.19
CA LEU A 52 7.34 -9.61 2.48
C LEU A 52 8.54 -10.43 2.01
N VAL A 53 9.21 -11.18 2.90
CA VAL A 53 10.32 -12.08 2.57
C VAL A 53 9.93 -13.02 1.43
N LYS A 54 8.80 -13.71 1.55
CA LYS A 54 8.32 -14.65 0.51
C LYS A 54 8.14 -13.97 -0.85
N LYS A 55 7.61 -12.74 -0.89
CA LYS A 55 7.48 -11.97 -2.13
C LYS A 55 8.85 -11.55 -2.69
N LEU A 56 9.72 -11.00 -1.84
CA LEU A 56 11.04 -10.53 -2.26
C LEU A 56 11.91 -11.67 -2.77
N GLN A 57 11.91 -12.83 -2.11
CA GLN A 57 12.62 -14.02 -2.59
C GLN A 57 12.07 -14.53 -3.93
N LYS A 58 10.74 -14.62 -4.06
CA LYS A 58 10.11 -15.06 -5.31
C LYS A 58 10.39 -14.12 -6.48
N ARG A 59 10.53 -12.81 -6.23
CA ARG A 59 10.85 -11.82 -7.26
C ARG A 59 12.34 -11.71 -7.50
N GLY A 60 13.13 -11.86 -6.46
CA GLY A 60 14.60 -11.86 -6.45
C GLY A 60 15.19 -12.98 -7.29
N SER A 61 14.45 -14.08 -7.50
CA SER A 61 14.86 -15.14 -8.44
C SER A 61 14.78 -14.72 -9.91
N VAL A 62 14.06 -13.63 -10.22
CA VAL A 62 13.89 -13.09 -11.59
C VAL A 62 14.55 -11.73 -11.75
N LYS A 63 14.60 -10.92 -10.68
CA LYS A 63 15.17 -9.57 -10.65
C LYS A 63 16.32 -9.50 -9.66
N ALA A 64 17.48 -9.02 -10.08
CA ALA A 64 18.58 -8.74 -9.16
C ALA A 64 18.34 -7.41 -8.43
N TYR A 65 18.26 -7.47 -7.10
CA TYR A 65 18.25 -6.27 -6.26
C TYR A 65 19.70 -5.88 -5.92
N ASN A 66 20.04 -4.61 -6.13
CA ASN A 66 21.40 -4.10 -5.87
C ASN A 66 21.47 -3.31 -4.56
N ASP A 67 20.35 -2.74 -4.12
CA ASP A 67 20.23 -1.87 -2.96
C ASP A 67 18.79 -1.89 -2.40
N HIS A 68 18.58 -1.25 -1.24
CA HIS A 68 17.26 -1.11 -0.63
C HIS A 68 16.28 -0.33 -1.51
N GLU A 69 16.76 0.66 -2.27
CA GLU A 69 15.93 1.49 -3.13
C GLU A 69 15.27 0.67 -4.25
N SER A 70 16.00 -0.28 -4.83
CA SER A 70 15.50 -1.22 -5.84
C SER A 70 14.39 -2.11 -5.30
N ILE A 71 14.48 -2.53 -4.04
CA ILE A 71 13.43 -3.27 -3.33
C ILE A 71 12.21 -2.35 -3.13
N MET A 72 12.42 -1.14 -2.61
CA MET A 72 11.37 -0.15 -2.36
C MET A 72 10.60 0.21 -3.64
N LYS A 73 11.28 0.33 -4.79
CA LYS A 73 10.67 0.63 -6.09
C LYS A 73 9.87 -0.56 -6.65
N ASP A 74 10.33 -1.78 -6.44
CA ASP A 74 9.66 -2.98 -6.96
C ASP A 74 8.45 -3.42 -6.13
N GLN A 75 8.54 -3.26 -4.81
CA GLN A 75 7.56 -3.73 -3.86
C GLN A 75 6.67 -2.57 -3.41
N LEU A 76 5.45 -2.49 -3.95
CA LEU A 76 4.57 -1.34 -3.71
C LEU A 76 3.65 -1.50 -2.49
N ASP A 77 3.31 -2.74 -2.11
CA ASP A 77 2.30 -3.03 -1.09
C ASP A 77 2.88 -3.19 0.33
N PHE A 78 3.75 -2.28 0.80
CA PHE A 78 4.18 -2.26 2.21
C PHE A 78 3.02 -1.88 3.14
N VAL A 79 2.26 -0.86 2.75
CA VAL A 79 1.03 -0.43 3.40
C VAL A 79 -0.11 -0.56 2.39
N GLY A 80 -1.07 -1.42 2.71
CA GLY A 80 -2.28 -1.62 1.90
C GLY A 80 -3.50 -1.05 2.60
N LEU A 81 -4.25 -0.18 1.91
CA LEU A 81 -5.55 0.31 2.35
C LEU A 81 -6.69 -0.44 1.64
N ARG A 82 -7.79 -0.65 2.36
CA ARG A 82 -9.07 -1.09 1.81
C ARG A 82 -10.11 -0.03 2.10
N ILE A 83 -10.72 0.46 1.05
CA ILE A 83 -11.80 1.45 1.09
C ILE A 83 -13.05 0.73 0.60
N ALA A 84 -13.99 0.50 1.50
CA ALA A 84 -15.29 -0.06 1.16
C ALA A 84 -16.31 1.09 1.10
N VAL A 85 -17.00 1.19 -0.04
CA VAL A 85 -18.06 2.15 -0.30
C VAL A 85 -19.39 1.40 -0.38
N TYR A 86 -20.47 2.01 0.09
CA TYR A 86 -21.75 1.33 0.20
C TYR A 86 -22.49 1.27 -1.14
N PHE A 87 -22.27 2.28 -1.99
CA PHE A 87 -22.92 2.40 -3.28
C PHE A 87 -21.90 2.34 -4.43
N PRO A 88 -22.11 1.52 -5.46
CA PRO A 88 -21.15 1.33 -6.56
C PRO A 88 -20.88 2.58 -7.40
N ASP A 89 -21.90 3.43 -7.59
CA ASP A 89 -21.83 4.69 -8.32
C ASP A 89 -20.87 5.72 -7.68
N GLN A 90 -20.64 5.61 -6.37
CA GLN A 90 -19.72 6.48 -5.64
C GLN A 90 -18.24 6.13 -5.87
N LYS A 91 -17.93 4.94 -6.43
CA LYS A 91 -16.57 4.46 -6.62
C LYS A 91 -15.72 5.42 -7.45
N GLU A 92 -16.26 5.93 -8.56
CA GLU A 92 -15.51 6.81 -9.46
C GLU A 92 -15.20 8.17 -8.80
N CYS A 93 -16.17 8.71 -8.05
CA CYS A 93 -15.98 9.93 -7.27
C CYS A 93 -14.82 9.77 -6.27
N VAL A 94 -14.83 8.69 -5.48
CA VAL A 94 -13.78 8.40 -4.50
C VAL A 94 -12.41 8.26 -5.17
N ILE A 95 -12.33 7.51 -6.27
CA ILE A 95 -11.09 7.33 -7.03
C ILE A 95 -10.54 8.69 -7.49
N ARG A 96 -11.38 9.56 -8.04
CA ARG A 96 -10.95 10.88 -8.51
C ARG A 96 -10.37 11.71 -7.36
N THR A 97 -11.09 11.80 -6.23
CA THR A 97 -10.62 12.57 -5.08
C THR A 97 -9.33 12.01 -4.48
N LEU A 98 -9.14 10.69 -4.49
CA LEU A 98 -7.87 10.09 -4.05
C LEU A 98 -6.71 10.45 -5.00
N LYS A 99 -6.94 10.51 -6.30
CA LYS A 99 -5.90 10.93 -7.27
C LYS A 99 -5.45 12.38 -7.05
N ASP A 100 -6.32 13.23 -6.54
CA ASP A 100 -5.99 14.63 -6.24
C ASP A 100 -5.23 14.80 -4.91
N LYS A 101 -5.43 13.88 -3.95
CA LYS A 101 -4.80 13.94 -2.62
C LYS A 101 -3.46 13.21 -2.55
N PHE A 102 -3.17 12.29 -3.47
CA PHE A 102 -1.96 11.47 -3.48
C PHE A 102 -1.18 11.66 -4.78
N LEU A 103 0.14 11.43 -4.73
CA LEU A 103 0.94 11.27 -5.93
C LEU A 103 0.56 9.95 -6.62
N TYR A 104 -0.49 9.99 -7.43
CA TYR A 104 -1.04 8.83 -8.12
C TYR A 104 -0.12 8.35 -9.24
N GLN A 105 0.17 7.05 -9.24
CA GLN A 105 1.05 6.40 -10.22
C GLN A 105 0.27 5.56 -11.25
N SER A 106 -0.59 4.64 -10.79
CA SER A 106 -1.29 3.71 -11.68
C SER A 106 -2.56 3.13 -11.05
N MET A 107 -3.41 2.54 -11.89
CA MET A 107 -4.57 1.76 -11.47
C MET A 107 -4.59 0.45 -12.24
N ARG A 108 -4.87 -0.64 -11.52
CA ARG A 108 -5.17 -1.93 -12.12
C ARG A 108 -6.62 -2.28 -11.83
N PRO A 109 -7.53 -2.21 -12.81
CA PRO A 109 -8.89 -2.67 -12.61
C PRO A 109 -8.88 -4.17 -12.31
N PHE A 110 -9.75 -4.60 -11.40
CA PHE A 110 -10.03 -6.01 -11.19
C PHE A 110 -11.39 -6.27 -11.83
N GLU A 111 -11.38 -6.82 -13.04
CA GLU A 111 -12.57 -7.36 -13.67
C GLU A 111 -12.82 -8.72 -13.04
N ARG A 112 -14.02 -8.93 -12.49
CA ARG A 112 -14.48 -10.27 -12.14
C ARG A 112 -15.08 -10.83 -13.42
N ASP A 113 -14.42 -11.85 -13.97
CA ASP A 113 -15.05 -12.76 -14.95
C ASP A 113 -16.32 -13.39 -14.37
#